data_AF-A0A3B5KSY6-F1
#
_entry.id   AF-A0A3B5KSY6-F1
#
_cell.length_a   1.000
_cell.length_b   1.000
_cell.length_c   1.000
_cell.angle_alpha   90.00
_cell.angle_beta   90.00
_cell.angle_gamma   90.00
#
_symmetry.space_group_name_H-M   'P 1'
#
loop_
_entity.id
_entity.type
_entity.pdbx_description
1 polymer ?
#
loop_
_entity_poly.entity_id
_entity_poly.type
_entity_poly.pdbx_seq_one_letter_code
_entity_poly.pdbx_strand_id
1 'polypeptide(L)'
;NEFLQLLKSHKEKTEEEMREMRRKNEELKRERDEGKEVLERQHRCIEHLRKPSNHFLVKLFQQLHVCLPNYIQITQLLLAFICECIFTAYFLLFVFHQLAKDCEALKAQATSLLGELNERQILLQKSDDERRVRLVSKVKALQAAERELEQQRKQHHVANDKLLLQVQSLENALKSERHVVTEEKKKLSQLQHAYTCLFRDYDSKLKSEGGDLSSKLEEAERALAIKQDLIDKLKEEVEQQKGSLETVPVLTAQAEIYKADFLAEREAREKLNQKKEELQEQFTQALAEIERLKHDHLCFSARLEQMKLKHMDDFPARQTHIPPQQGTIHPTHTHTHNPTALNRAADLPDLCCPKCNYLAPDMDTLQIHVMDCIQ
;
A
#
# COMPACT_ATOMS: atom_id res chain seq x y z
N ASN A 1 -55.00 75.89 229.61
CA ASN A 1 -54.14 74.76 229.20
C ASN A 1 -54.37 74.52 227.71
N GLU A 2 -53.34 74.08 226.98
CA GLU A 2 -53.02 74.55 225.60
C GLU A 2 -53.96 74.07 224.49
N PHE A 3 -54.76 73.02 224.74
CA PHE A 3 -55.61 72.34 223.76
C PHE A 3 -56.56 73.27 222.97
N LEU A 4 -57.00 74.38 223.57
CA LEU A 4 -57.94 75.32 222.94
C LEU A 4 -57.29 76.23 221.88
N GLN A 5 -55.97 76.44 221.91
CA GLN A 5 -55.27 77.25 220.90
C GLN A 5 -55.04 76.46 219.60
N LEU A 6 -54.72 75.16 219.71
CA LEU A 6 -54.45 74.31 218.55
C LEU A 6 -55.67 74.15 217.63
N LEU A 7 -56.86 73.93 218.23
CA LEU A 7 -58.13 73.85 217.50
C LEU A 7 -58.48 75.16 216.77
N LYS A 8 -58.14 76.32 217.35
CA LYS A 8 -58.39 77.61 216.73
C LYS A 8 -57.47 77.84 215.52
N SER A 9 -56.18 77.53 215.67
CA SER A 9 -55.19 77.60 214.59
C SER A 9 -55.53 76.68 213.41
N HIS A 10 -55.96 75.44 213.67
CA HIS A 10 -56.37 74.54 212.60
C HIS A 10 -57.63 75.04 211.87
N LYS A 11 -58.60 75.62 212.60
CA LYS A 11 -59.80 76.18 211.98
C LYS A 11 -59.44 77.32 211.01
N GLU A 12 -58.64 78.28 211.45
CA GLU A 12 -58.22 79.42 210.62
C GLU A 12 -57.47 78.95 209.37
N LYS A 13 -56.59 77.94 209.49
CA LYS A 13 -55.88 77.37 208.34
C LYS A 13 -56.82 76.73 207.30
N THR A 14 -57.79 75.92 207.73
CA THR A 14 -58.75 75.27 206.81
C THR A 14 -59.70 76.29 206.15
N GLU A 15 -60.05 77.39 206.84
CA GLU A 15 -60.82 78.49 206.25
C GLU A 15 -60.00 79.36 205.28
N GLU A 16 -58.67 79.40 205.40
CA GLU A 16 -57.76 80.05 204.45
C GLU A 16 -57.57 79.22 203.17
N GLU A 17 -57.30 77.91 203.32
CA GLU A 17 -57.14 76.97 202.20
C GLU A 17 -58.42 76.91 201.32
N MET A 18 -59.62 76.96 201.92
CA MET A 18 -60.87 77.07 201.15
C MET A 18 -61.03 78.41 200.39
N ARG A 19 -60.44 79.51 200.87
CA ARG A 19 -60.49 80.81 200.16
C ARG A 19 -59.50 80.86 199.01
N GLU A 20 -58.33 80.24 199.13
CA GLU A 20 -57.39 80.09 198.02
C GLU A 20 -57.96 79.18 196.91
N MET A 21 -58.55 78.03 197.28
CA MET A 21 -59.14 77.09 196.32
C MET A 21 -60.27 77.71 195.48
N ARG A 22 -61.06 78.63 196.06
CA ARG A 22 -62.07 79.39 195.30
C ARG A 22 -61.43 80.33 194.27
N ARG A 23 -60.42 81.12 194.67
CA ARG A 23 -59.67 82.01 193.77
C ARG A 23 -59.12 81.25 192.56
N LYS A 24 -58.51 80.08 192.81
CA LYS A 24 -57.92 79.23 191.77
C LYS A 24 -58.95 78.63 190.79
N ASN A 25 -60.19 78.41 191.25
CA ASN A 25 -61.31 77.96 190.41
C ASN A 25 -61.85 79.10 189.49
N GLU A 26 -61.84 80.35 189.94
CA GLU A 26 -62.22 81.52 189.14
C GLU A 26 -61.16 81.91 188.09
N GLU A 27 -59.91 81.48 188.31
CA GLU A 27 -58.79 81.66 187.37
C GLU A 27 -58.88 80.65 186.21
N LEU A 28 -58.93 79.35 186.51
CA LEU A 28 -59.11 78.27 185.52
C LEU A 28 -60.36 78.46 184.63
N LYS A 29 -61.41 79.10 185.16
CA LYS A 29 -62.64 79.38 184.42
C LYS A 29 -62.45 80.44 183.33
N ARG A 30 -61.52 81.39 183.50
CA ARG A 30 -61.19 82.41 182.50
C ARG A 30 -60.35 81.85 181.37
N GLU A 31 -59.27 81.11 181.67
CA GLU A 31 -58.40 80.49 180.67
C GLU A 31 -59.19 79.62 179.65
N ARG A 32 -60.15 78.85 180.15
CA ARG A 32 -61.05 78.02 179.33
C ARG A 32 -61.86 78.83 178.31
N ASP A 33 -62.35 80.00 178.72
CA ASP A 33 -63.27 80.80 177.90
C ASP A 33 -62.50 81.66 176.89
N GLU A 34 -61.28 82.11 177.23
CA GLU A 34 -60.32 82.69 176.26
C GLU A 34 -59.90 81.67 175.19
N GLY A 35 -59.57 80.44 175.59
CA GLY A 35 -59.22 79.36 174.66
C GLY A 35 -60.34 79.02 173.66
N LYS A 36 -61.60 79.23 174.06
CA LYS A 36 -62.77 79.07 173.18
C LYS A 36 -62.83 80.13 172.09
N GLU A 37 -62.55 81.38 172.42
CA GLU A 37 -62.54 82.49 171.46
C GLU A 37 -61.45 82.32 170.39
N VAL A 38 -60.27 81.82 170.77
CA VAL A 38 -59.16 81.53 169.84
C VAL A 38 -59.56 80.48 168.80
N LEU A 39 -60.24 79.41 169.21
CA LEU A 39 -60.71 78.35 168.30
C LEU A 39 -61.70 78.90 167.27
N GLU A 40 -62.62 79.77 167.70
CA GLU A 40 -63.63 80.38 166.83
C GLU A 40 -63.01 81.33 165.79
N ARG A 41 -61.96 82.07 166.17
CA ARG A 41 -61.19 82.93 165.25
C ARG A 41 -60.49 82.09 164.18
N GLN A 42 -59.89 80.94 164.52
CA GLN A 42 -59.30 80.02 163.53
C GLN A 42 -60.35 79.45 162.56
N HIS A 43 -61.51 79.05 163.08
CA HIS A 43 -62.56 78.43 162.26
C HIS A 43 -63.14 79.39 161.20
N ARG A 44 -63.17 80.70 161.50
CA ARG A 44 -63.54 81.76 160.53
C ARG A 44 -62.50 81.91 159.40
N CYS A 45 -61.21 81.84 159.69
CA CYS A 45 -60.16 81.90 158.66
C CYS A 45 -60.23 80.73 157.68
N ILE A 46 -60.49 79.51 158.17
CA ILE A 46 -60.57 78.30 157.33
C ILE A 46 -61.69 78.40 156.30
N GLU A 47 -62.91 78.79 156.70
CA GLU A 47 -64.02 78.97 155.76
C GLU A 47 -63.81 80.12 154.77
N HIS A 48 -63.11 81.19 155.17
CA HIS A 48 -62.80 82.31 154.28
C HIS A 48 -61.80 81.94 153.17
N LEU A 49 -60.93 80.96 153.41
CA LEU A 49 -60.02 80.41 152.40
C LEU A 49 -60.70 79.34 151.51
N ARG A 50 -61.63 78.56 152.07
CA ARG A 50 -62.25 77.42 151.38
C ARG A 50 -63.10 77.80 150.17
N LYS A 51 -63.86 78.89 150.27
CA LYS A 51 -64.82 79.34 149.24
C LYS A 51 -64.16 79.73 147.90
N PRO A 52 -63.13 80.59 147.84
CA PRO A 52 -62.48 80.93 146.57
C PRO A 52 -61.84 79.72 145.87
N SER A 53 -61.19 78.82 146.62
CA SER A 53 -60.55 77.62 146.04
C SER A 53 -61.55 76.67 145.38
N ASN A 54 -62.70 76.40 146.02
CA ASN A 54 -63.73 75.54 145.44
C ASN A 54 -64.35 76.17 144.17
N HIS A 55 -64.61 77.47 144.16
CA HIS A 55 -65.14 78.15 142.98
C HIS A 55 -64.14 78.16 141.80
N PHE A 56 -62.84 78.27 142.08
CA PHE A 56 -61.79 78.15 141.06
C PHE A 56 -61.75 76.73 140.45
N LEU A 57 -61.80 75.69 141.29
CA LEU A 57 -61.83 74.29 140.84
C LEU A 57 -63.06 73.98 139.97
N VAL A 58 -64.25 74.46 140.34
CA VAL A 58 -65.48 74.28 139.53
C VAL A 58 -65.35 74.97 138.16
N LYS A 59 -64.81 76.20 138.09
CA LYS A 59 -64.54 76.86 136.80
C LYS A 59 -63.56 76.08 135.94
N LEU A 60 -62.50 75.52 136.54
CA LEU A 60 -61.51 74.71 135.82
C LEU A 60 -62.14 73.43 135.24
N PHE A 61 -62.94 72.71 136.04
CA PHE A 61 -63.68 71.53 135.61
C PHE A 61 -64.69 71.84 134.50
N GLN A 62 -65.39 72.97 134.58
CA GLN A 62 -66.39 73.33 133.57
C GLN A 62 -65.76 73.78 132.25
N GLN A 63 -64.59 74.44 132.26
CA GLN A 63 -63.80 74.63 131.04
C GLN A 63 -63.30 73.30 130.46
N LEU A 64 -62.79 72.40 131.31
CA LEU A 64 -62.31 71.10 130.87
C LEU A 64 -63.43 70.27 130.21
N HIS A 65 -64.64 70.28 130.78
CA HIS A 65 -65.81 69.58 130.24
C HIS A 65 -66.30 70.15 128.89
N VAL A 66 -66.07 71.43 128.60
CA VAL A 66 -66.40 72.04 127.30
C VAL A 66 -65.30 71.79 126.27
N CYS A 67 -64.03 71.79 126.68
CA CYS A 67 -62.90 71.56 125.77
C CYS A 67 -62.70 70.07 125.43
N LEU A 68 -62.95 69.14 126.36
CA LEU A 68 -62.64 67.73 126.18
C LEU A 68 -63.40 67.04 125.02
N PRO A 69 -64.72 67.26 124.81
CA PRO A 69 -65.43 66.68 123.66
C PRO A 69 -64.91 67.22 122.33
N ASN A 70 -64.60 68.52 122.26
CA ASN A 70 -64.02 69.15 121.07
C ASN A 70 -62.62 68.58 120.77
N TYR A 71 -61.79 68.36 121.80
CA TYR A 71 -60.48 67.73 121.65
C TYR A 71 -60.58 66.27 121.18
N ILE A 72 -61.55 65.51 121.70
CA ILE A 72 -61.82 64.13 121.27
C ILE A 72 -62.31 64.11 119.81
N GLN A 73 -63.22 65.00 119.41
CA GLN A 73 -63.73 65.06 118.05
C GLN A 73 -62.66 65.50 117.04
N ILE A 74 -61.81 66.46 117.40
CA ILE A 74 -60.66 66.88 116.58
C ILE A 74 -59.65 65.73 116.45
N THR A 75 -59.32 65.01 117.53
CA THR A 75 -58.39 63.88 117.47
C THR A 75 -58.97 62.68 116.70
N GLN A 76 -60.27 62.42 116.77
CA GLN A 76 -60.94 61.42 115.93
C GLN A 76 -60.94 61.81 114.44
N LEU A 77 -61.22 63.07 114.10
CA LEU A 77 -61.20 63.55 112.71
C LEU A 77 -59.79 63.53 112.13
N LEU A 78 -58.78 63.94 112.92
CA LEU A 78 -57.37 63.81 112.57
C LEU A 78 -56.98 62.34 112.37
N LEU A 79 -57.42 61.42 113.25
CA LEU A 79 -57.11 60.00 113.11
C LEU A 79 -57.74 59.40 111.84
N ALA A 80 -59.00 59.76 111.52
CA ALA A 80 -59.66 59.33 110.29
C ALA A 80 -58.93 59.84 109.04
N PHE A 81 -58.58 61.13 109.00
CA PHE A 81 -57.79 61.72 107.92
C PHE A 81 -56.39 61.09 107.79
N ILE A 82 -55.72 60.81 108.92
CA ILE A 82 -54.45 60.08 108.94
C ILE A 82 -54.61 58.66 108.39
N CYS A 83 -55.69 57.95 108.72
CA CYS A 83 -55.99 56.63 108.16
C CYS A 83 -56.24 56.68 106.64
N GLU A 84 -56.96 57.68 106.13
CA GLU A 84 -57.16 57.88 104.68
C GLU A 84 -55.86 58.23 103.95
N CYS A 85 -55.04 59.13 104.53
CA CYS A 85 -53.70 59.47 104.02
C CYS A 85 -52.76 58.25 104.01
N ILE A 86 -52.80 57.41 105.04
CA ILE A 86 -52.02 56.17 105.11
C ILE A 86 -52.53 55.15 104.08
N PHE A 87 -53.84 54.95 103.96
CA PHE A 87 -54.42 54.02 102.98
C PHE A 87 -54.11 54.44 101.53
N THR A 88 -54.29 55.72 101.21
CA THR A 88 -53.96 56.26 99.88
C THR A 88 -52.46 56.21 99.60
N ALA A 89 -51.59 56.46 100.58
CA ALA A 89 -50.15 56.29 100.43
C ALA A 89 -49.75 54.82 100.18
N TYR A 90 -50.33 53.86 100.91
CA TYR A 90 -50.09 52.43 100.66
C TYR A 90 -50.60 51.98 99.28
N PHE A 91 -51.78 52.44 98.87
CA PHE A 91 -52.33 52.14 97.54
C PHE A 91 -51.44 52.73 96.43
N LEU A 92 -51.01 53.99 96.57
CA LEU A 92 -50.14 54.64 95.61
C LEU A 92 -48.75 53.98 95.55
N LEU A 93 -48.19 53.57 96.69
CA LEU A 93 -46.95 52.79 96.78
C LEU A 93 -47.08 51.43 96.08
N PHE A 94 -48.21 50.73 96.25
CA PHE A 94 -48.50 49.48 95.56
C PHE A 94 -48.58 49.68 94.04
N VAL A 95 -49.26 50.72 93.57
CA VAL A 95 -49.35 51.06 92.14
C VAL A 95 -47.97 51.42 91.56
N PHE A 96 -47.17 52.23 92.26
CA PHE A 96 -45.79 52.52 91.84
C PHE A 96 -44.91 51.26 91.80
N HIS A 97 -45.06 50.36 92.78
CA HIS A 97 -44.30 49.10 92.82
C HIS A 97 -44.71 48.13 91.70
N GLN A 98 -45.98 48.11 91.31
CA GLN A 98 -46.43 47.32 90.16
C GLN A 98 -45.96 47.94 88.84
N LEU A 99 -46.11 49.25 88.66
CA LEU A 99 -45.63 49.96 87.47
C LEU A 99 -44.11 49.82 87.28
N ALA A 100 -43.34 49.76 88.37
CA ALA A 100 -41.91 49.47 88.32
C ALA A 100 -41.62 48.07 87.74
N LYS A 101 -42.32 47.03 88.21
CA LYS A 101 -42.19 45.67 87.66
C LYS A 101 -42.59 45.59 86.19
N ASP A 102 -43.67 46.26 85.82
CA ASP A 102 -44.18 46.25 84.44
C ASP A 102 -43.17 46.95 83.50
N CYS A 103 -42.55 48.05 83.95
CA CYS A 103 -41.43 48.70 83.26
C CYS A 103 -40.18 47.80 83.17
N GLU A 104 -39.83 47.06 84.22
CA GLU A 104 -38.70 46.11 84.20
C GLU A 104 -38.96 44.94 83.25
N ALA A 105 -40.17 44.37 83.26
CA ALA A 105 -40.58 43.31 82.35
C ALA A 105 -40.58 43.78 80.88
N LEU A 106 -41.14 44.96 80.60
CA LEU A 106 -41.11 45.56 79.26
C LEU A 106 -39.68 45.87 78.79
N LYS A 107 -38.82 46.36 79.69
CA LYS A 107 -37.38 46.58 79.40
C LYS A 107 -36.65 45.27 79.11
N ALA A 108 -36.93 44.20 79.84
CA ALA A 108 -36.38 42.88 79.58
C ALA A 108 -36.85 42.34 78.22
N GLN A 109 -38.15 42.45 77.90
CA GLN A 109 -38.70 42.06 76.60
C GLN A 109 -38.09 42.85 75.44
N ALA A 110 -37.99 44.17 75.56
CA ALA A 110 -37.36 45.03 74.55
C ALA A 110 -35.86 44.69 74.35
N THR A 111 -35.15 44.36 75.43
CA THR A 111 -33.74 43.92 75.38
C THR A 111 -33.61 42.56 74.69
N SER A 112 -34.50 41.62 74.99
CA SER A 112 -34.55 40.30 74.34
C SER A 112 -34.81 40.43 72.84
N LEU A 113 -35.82 41.22 72.44
CA LEU A 113 -36.16 41.47 71.04
C LEU A 113 -35.04 42.20 70.28
N LEU A 114 -34.30 43.10 70.94
CA LEU A 114 -33.14 43.77 70.36
C LEU A 114 -31.98 42.79 70.12
N GLY A 115 -31.72 41.87 71.05
CA GLY A 115 -30.76 40.78 70.88
C GLY A 115 -31.15 39.86 69.72
N GLU A 116 -32.40 39.39 69.72
CA GLU A 116 -33.01 38.57 68.68
C GLU A 116 -32.98 39.22 67.27
N LEU A 117 -33.13 40.54 67.19
CA LEU A 117 -33.01 41.30 65.94
C LEU A 117 -31.55 41.40 65.49
N ASN A 118 -30.62 41.66 66.41
CA ASN A 118 -29.19 41.71 66.14
C ASN A 118 -28.63 40.36 65.68
N GLU A 119 -29.06 39.24 66.30
CA GLU A 119 -28.70 37.89 65.85
C GLU A 119 -29.21 37.60 64.43
N ARG A 120 -30.47 37.93 64.13
CA ARG A 120 -31.03 37.78 62.78
C ARG A 120 -30.31 38.66 61.76
N GLN A 121 -29.89 39.87 62.13
CA GLN A 121 -29.11 40.77 61.29
C GLN A 121 -27.72 40.17 60.97
N ILE A 122 -27.02 39.61 61.97
CA ILE A 122 -25.72 38.94 61.79
C ILE A 122 -25.86 37.70 60.90
N LEU A 123 -26.90 36.89 61.10
CA LEU A 123 -27.16 35.71 60.27
C LEU A 123 -27.51 36.07 58.82
N LEU A 124 -28.29 37.14 58.61
CA LEU A 124 -28.60 37.67 57.28
C LEU A 124 -27.32 38.16 56.58
N GLN A 125 -26.50 38.96 57.26
CA GLN A 125 -25.23 39.45 56.71
C GLN A 125 -24.29 38.29 56.35
N LYS A 126 -24.15 37.30 57.23
CA LYS A 126 -23.34 36.09 56.94
C LYS A 126 -23.87 35.36 55.70
N SER A 127 -25.17 35.14 55.61
CA SER A 127 -25.80 34.50 54.44
C SER A 127 -25.54 35.28 53.15
N ASP A 128 -25.57 36.62 53.21
CA ASP A 128 -25.30 37.49 52.07
C ASP A 128 -23.83 37.54 51.67
N ASP A 129 -22.89 37.53 52.62
CA ASP A 129 -21.47 37.46 52.28
C ASP A 129 -21.05 36.07 51.78
N GLU A 130 -21.64 34.99 52.30
CA GLU A 130 -21.51 33.67 51.67
C GLU A 130 -22.14 33.65 50.25
N ARG A 131 -23.30 34.29 50.04
CA ARG A 131 -23.94 34.44 48.71
C ARG A 131 -23.02 35.22 47.76
N ARG A 132 -22.39 36.30 48.24
CA ARG A 132 -21.41 37.13 47.52
C ARG A 132 -20.19 36.31 47.11
N VAL A 133 -19.60 35.55 48.03
CA VAL A 133 -18.44 34.67 47.76
C VAL A 133 -18.80 33.56 46.78
N ARG A 134 -19.95 32.88 46.96
CA ARG A 134 -20.46 31.86 46.02
C ARG A 134 -20.68 32.45 44.61
N LEU A 135 -21.20 33.67 44.50
CA LEU A 135 -21.40 34.35 43.22
C LEU A 135 -20.07 34.72 42.55
N VAL A 136 -19.12 35.33 43.28
CA VAL A 136 -17.79 35.67 42.76
C VAL A 136 -17.03 34.42 42.31
N SER A 137 -17.14 33.31 43.03
CA SER A 137 -16.57 32.02 42.63
C SER A 137 -17.18 31.52 41.31
N LYS A 138 -18.52 31.51 41.19
CA LYS A 138 -19.22 31.14 39.95
C LYS A 138 -18.85 32.03 38.77
N VAL A 139 -18.77 33.35 38.95
CA VAL A 139 -18.36 34.29 37.89
C VAL A 139 -16.93 34.00 37.42
N LYS A 140 -15.98 33.77 38.34
CA LYS A 140 -14.61 33.39 37.97
C LYS A 140 -14.55 32.07 37.20
N ALA A 141 -15.33 31.06 37.61
CA ALA A 141 -15.40 29.77 36.93
C ALA A 141 -16.01 29.88 35.52
N LEU A 142 -17.10 30.65 35.36
CA LEU A 142 -17.71 30.90 34.06
C LEU A 142 -16.77 31.66 33.12
N GLN A 143 -16.10 32.71 33.60
CA GLN A 143 -15.07 33.41 32.81
C GLN A 143 -13.87 32.53 32.45
N ALA A 144 -13.54 31.50 33.24
CA ALA A 144 -12.50 30.54 32.87
C ALA A 144 -12.97 29.62 31.73
N ALA A 145 -14.19 29.08 31.84
CA ALA A 145 -14.81 28.25 30.80
C ALA A 145 -15.04 29.03 29.49
N GLU A 146 -15.43 30.30 29.56
CA GLU A 146 -15.61 31.19 28.41
C GLU A 146 -14.29 31.41 27.65
N ARG A 147 -13.17 31.63 28.36
CA ARG A 147 -11.84 31.76 27.74
C ARG A 147 -11.38 30.46 27.10
N GLU A 148 -11.65 29.31 27.73
CA GLU A 148 -11.31 28.00 27.19
C GLU A 148 -12.15 27.67 25.93
N LEU A 149 -13.45 27.93 25.94
CA LEU A 149 -14.31 27.78 24.75
C LEU A 149 -13.87 28.71 23.60
N GLU A 150 -13.46 29.94 23.91
CA GLU A 150 -12.93 30.87 22.91
C GLU A 150 -11.55 30.43 22.35
N GLN A 151 -10.72 29.79 23.19
CA GLN A 151 -9.46 29.18 22.76
C GLN A 151 -9.72 27.96 21.87
N GLN A 152 -10.64 27.07 22.25
CA GLN A 152 -11.06 25.92 21.44
C GLN A 152 -11.66 26.37 20.11
N ARG A 153 -12.51 27.41 20.09
CA ARG A 153 -13.07 28.00 18.86
C ARG A 153 -11.97 28.47 17.91
N LYS A 154 -10.91 29.11 18.40
CA LYS A 154 -9.74 29.52 17.61
C LYS A 154 -8.95 28.32 17.08
N GLN A 155 -8.71 27.30 17.90
CA GLN A 155 -8.05 26.06 17.47
C GLN A 155 -8.85 25.34 16.38
N HIS A 156 -10.18 25.24 16.53
CA HIS A 156 -11.07 24.65 15.52
C HIS A 156 -11.10 25.46 14.21
N HIS A 157 -11.06 26.80 14.27
CA HIS A 157 -10.97 27.64 13.07
C HIS A 157 -9.66 27.35 12.30
N VAL A 158 -8.51 27.37 12.98
CA VAL A 158 -7.21 27.07 12.34
C VAL A 158 -7.15 25.63 11.80
N ALA A 159 -7.78 24.67 12.49
CA ALA A 159 -7.89 23.30 12.01
C ALA A 159 -8.77 23.19 10.75
N ASN A 160 -9.87 23.94 10.68
CA ASN A 160 -10.75 24.00 9.52
C ASN A 160 -10.05 24.66 8.32
N ASP A 161 -9.38 25.79 8.51
CA ASP A 161 -8.62 26.48 7.47
C ASP A 161 -7.52 25.56 6.88
N LYS A 162 -6.84 24.79 7.74
CA LYS A 162 -5.85 23.78 7.31
C LYS A 162 -6.48 22.67 6.48
N LEU A 163 -7.66 22.17 6.88
CA LEU A 163 -8.39 21.15 6.11
C LEU A 163 -8.90 21.69 4.77
N LEU A 164 -9.38 22.94 4.73
CA LEU A 164 -9.82 23.61 3.51
C LEU A 164 -8.66 23.76 2.50
N LEU A 165 -7.48 24.19 2.97
CA LEU A 165 -6.26 24.25 2.15
C LEU A 165 -5.82 22.85 1.67
N GLN A 166 -5.97 21.81 2.51
CA GLN A 166 -5.66 20.43 2.13
C GLN A 166 -6.63 19.91 1.04
N VAL A 167 -7.93 20.17 1.16
CA VAL A 167 -8.94 19.86 0.14
C VAL A 167 -8.60 20.57 -1.17
N GLN A 168 -8.37 21.88 -1.14
CA GLN A 168 -8.03 22.67 -2.33
C GLN A 168 -6.74 22.18 -3.02
N SER A 169 -5.74 21.73 -2.24
CA SER A 169 -4.52 21.13 -2.76
C SER A 169 -4.80 19.80 -3.50
N LEU A 170 -5.59 18.92 -2.88
CA LEU A 170 -5.98 17.63 -3.46
C LEU A 170 -6.88 17.77 -4.70
N GLU A 171 -7.80 18.75 -4.70
CA GLU A 171 -8.63 19.07 -5.87
C GLU A 171 -7.79 19.57 -7.06
N ASN A 172 -6.78 20.40 -6.81
CA ASN A 172 -5.85 20.85 -7.83
C ASN A 172 -4.97 19.71 -8.36
N ALA A 173 -4.51 18.81 -7.49
CA ALA A 173 -3.77 17.60 -7.90
C ALA A 173 -4.64 16.69 -8.77
N LEU A 174 -5.87 16.37 -8.35
CA LEU A 174 -6.84 15.56 -9.10
C LEU A 174 -7.21 16.19 -10.45
N LYS A 175 -7.30 17.53 -10.52
CA LYS A 175 -7.51 18.27 -11.76
C LYS A 175 -6.31 18.13 -12.72
N SER A 176 -5.09 18.12 -12.20
CA SER A 176 -3.86 17.86 -12.98
C SER A 176 -3.83 16.42 -13.51
N GLU A 177 -4.07 15.43 -12.65
CA GLU A 177 -4.12 14.01 -13.05
C GLU A 177 -5.15 13.74 -14.14
N ARG A 178 -6.35 14.33 -14.03
CA ARG A 178 -7.40 14.23 -15.06
C ARG A 178 -6.94 14.79 -16.42
N HIS A 179 -6.12 15.84 -16.42
CA HIS A 179 -5.55 16.37 -17.66
C HIS A 179 -4.49 15.42 -18.23
N VAL A 180 -3.56 14.92 -17.39
CA VAL A 180 -2.54 13.93 -17.80
C VAL A 180 -3.18 12.68 -18.39
N VAL A 181 -4.18 12.09 -17.72
CA VAL A 181 -4.93 10.92 -18.22
C VAL A 181 -5.62 11.21 -19.56
N THR A 182 -6.07 12.45 -19.79
CA THR A 182 -6.66 12.86 -21.08
C THR A 182 -5.59 12.90 -22.19
N GLU A 183 -4.39 13.41 -21.92
CA GLU A 183 -3.30 13.44 -22.91
C GLU A 183 -2.73 12.03 -23.17
N GLU A 184 -2.54 11.20 -22.14
CA GLU A 184 -2.12 9.80 -22.35
C GLU A 184 -3.15 8.99 -23.13
N LYS A 185 -4.46 9.25 -22.95
CA LYS A 185 -5.51 8.64 -23.78
C LYS A 185 -5.41 9.06 -25.25
N LYS A 186 -5.03 10.31 -25.55
CA LYS A 186 -4.76 10.75 -26.93
C LYS A 186 -3.53 10.05 -27.51
N LYS A 187 -2.42 9.98 -26.77
CA LYS A 187 -1.19 9.28 -27.19
C LYS A 187 -1.44 7.80 -27.46
N LEU A 188 -2.21 7.12 -26.59
CA LEU A 188 -2.63 5.73 -26.80
C LEU A 188 -3.44 5.57 -28.09
N SER A 189 -4.41 6.46 -28.35
CA SER A 189 -5.19 6.43 -29.59
C SER A 189 -4.33 6.69 -30.84
N GLN A 190 -3.33 7.58 -30.76
CA GLN A 190 -2.37 7.82 -31.84
C GLN A 190 -1.48 6.58 -32.08
N LEU A 191 -1.00 5.94 -31.03
CA LEU A 191 -0.17 4.73 -31.11
C LEU A 191 -0.98 3.54 -31.67
N GLN A 192 -2.23 3.38 -31.26
CA GLN A 192 -3.16 2.39 -31.84
C GLN A 192 -3.36 2.63 -33.33
N HIS A 193 -3.62 3.87 -33.75
CA HIS A 193 -3.76 4.21 -35.18
C HIS A 193 -2.47 3.95 -35.97
N ALA A 194 -1.30 4.34 -35.44
CA ALA A 194 -0.01 4.08 -36.06
C ALA A 194 0.26 2.57 -36.21
N TYR A 195 -0.05 1.76 -35.20
CA TYR A 195 0.04 0.31 -35.25
C TYR A 195 -0.90 -0.29 -36.31
N THR A 196 -2.15 0.18 -36.40
CA THR A 196 -3.10 -0.26 -37.45
C THR A 196 -2.60 0.07 -38.86
N CYS A 197 -2.01 1.25 -39.06
CA CYS A 197 -1.38 1.61 -40.34
C CYS A 197 -0.19 0.68 -40.64
N LEU A 198 0.76 0.52 -39.73
CA LEU A 198 1.91 -0.39 -39.92
C LEU A 198 1.49 -1.83 -40.22
N PHE A 199 0.44 -2.33 -39.55
CA PHE A 199 -0.10 -3.67 -39.80
C PHE A 199 -0.68 -3.81 -41.22
N ARG A 200 -1.50 -2.84 -41.67
CA ARG A 200 -2.04 -2.80 -43.03
C ARG A 200 -0.92 -2.68 -44.07
N ASP A 201 0.08 -1.85 -43.80
CA ASP A 201 1.16 -1.58 -44.75
C ASP A 201 2.09 -2.80 -44.86
N TYR A 202 2.30 -3.55 -43.77
CA TYR A 202 2.98 -4.85 -43.77
C TYR A 202 2.19 -5.94 -44.50
N ASP A 203 0.88 -6.09 -44.24
CA ASP A 203 0.01 -7.04 -44.94
C ASP A 203 -0.08 -6.75 -46.46
N SER A 204 -0.16 -5.47 -46.82
CA SER A 204 -0.10 -5.02 -48.22
C SER A 204 1.22 -5.38 -48.87
N LYS A 205 2.34 -5.15 -48.17
CA LYS A 205 3.69 -5.50 -48.63
C LYS A 205 3.86 -7.01 -48.80
N LEU A 206 3.37 -7.81 -47.85
CA LEU A 206 3.42 -9.28 -47.89
C LEU A 206 2.68 -9.82 -49.13
N LYS A 207 1.52 -9.23 -49.45
CA LYS A 207 0.73 -9.57 -50.64
C LYS A 207 1.40 -9.13 -51.94
N SER A 208 1.96 -7.92 -52.00
CA SER A 208 2.62 -7.42 -53.21
C SER A 208 3.93 -8.13 -53.53
N GLU A 209 4.83 -8.27 -52.53
CA GLU A 209 6.11 -8.96 -52.73
C GLU A 209 5.91 -10.47 -52.90
N GLY A 210 5.00 -11.10 -52.14
CA GLY A 210 4.67 -12.51 -52.32
C GLY A 210 4.12 -12.84 -53.71
N GLY A 211 3.19 -12.01 -54.22
CA GLY A 211 2.64 -12.17 -55.56
C GLY A 211 3.66 -11.95 -56.68
N ASP A 212 4.45 -10.88 -56.59
CA ASP A 212 5.50 -10.55 -57.57
C ASP A 212 6.62 -11.61 -57.61
N LEU A 213 7.08 -12.07 -56.44
CA LEU A 213 8.08 -13.13 -56.35
C LEU A 213 7.54 -14.48 -56.84
N SER A 214 6.28 -14.84 -56.53
CA SER A 214 5.64 -16.05 -57.07
C SER A 214 5.53 -16.00 -58.59
N SER A 215 5.05 -14.89 -59.15
CA SER A 215 4.94 -14.72 -60.61
C SER A 215 6.29 -14.83 -61.31
N LYS A 216 7.35 -14.24 -60.73
CA LYS A 216 8.73 -14.31 -61.25
C LYS A 216 9.33 -15.71 -61.12
N LEU A 217 9.03 -16.43 -60.05
CA LEU A 217 9.45 -17.82 -59.87
C LEU A 217 8.81 -18.71 -60.94
N GLU A 218 7.49 -18.65 -61.11
CA GLU A 218 6.79 -19.41 -62.14
C GLU A 218 7.29 -19.06 -63.56
N GLU A 219 7.59 -17.79 -63.84
CA GLU A 219 8.11 -17.37 -65.14
C GLU A 219 9.54 -17.89 -65.39
N ALA A 220 10.38 -17.92 -64.35
CA ALA A 220 11.68 -18.56 -64.40
C ALA A 220 11.58 -20.09 -64.59
N GLU A 221 10.63 -20.75 -63.92
CA GLU A 221 10.36 -22.18 -64.08
C GLU A 221 9.86 -22.51 -65.51
N ARG A 222 8.92 -21.73 -66.04
CA ARG A 222 8.47 -21.83 -67.45
C ARG A 222 9.64 -21.62 -68.42
N ALA A 223 10.50 -20.64 -68.18
CA ALA A 223 11.69 -20.39 -69.00
C ALA A 223 12.75 -21.50 -68.89
N LEU A 224 12.87 -22.17 -67.74
CA LEU A 224 13.73 -23.34 -67.56
C LEU A 224 13.18 -24.56 -68.31
N ALA A 225 11.87 -24.81 -68.26
CA ALA A 225 11.23 -25.88 -69.03
C ALA A 225 11.45 -25.71 -70.54
N ILE A 226 11.21 -24.50 -71.08
CA ILE A 226 11.44 -24.19 -72.50
C ILE A 226 12.92 -24.37 -72.89
N LYS A 227 13.86 -24.05 -71.99
CA LYS A 227 15.29 -24.31 -72.21
C LYS A 227 15.63 -25.79 -72.17
N GLN A 228 14.98 -26.57 -71.31
CA GLN A 228 15.17 -28.03 -71.25
C GLN A 228 14.66 -28.69 -72.53
N ASP A 229 13.46 -28.35 -73.00
CA ASP A 229 12.91 -28.81 -74.29
C ASP A 229 13.85 -28.49 -75.47
N LEU A 230 14.48 -27.31 -75.46
CA LEU A 230 15.45 -26.91 -76.49
C LEU A 230 16.76 -27.68 -76.37
N ILE A 231 17.26 -27.91 -75.15
CA ILE A 231 18.46 -28.74 -74.90
C ILE A 231 18.24 -30.17 -75.38
N ASP A 232 17.07 -30.75 -75.14
CA ASP A 232 16.80 -32.14 -75.51
C ASP A 232 16.58 -32.31 -77.01
N LYS A 233 15.97 -31.34 -77.69
CA LYS A 233 15.97 -31.26 -79.17
C LYS A 233 17.38 -31.14 -79.76
N LEU A 234 18.23 -30.27 -79.19
CA LEU A 234 19.61 -30.12 -79.65
C LEU A 234 20.44 -31.40 -79.42
N LYS A 235 20.15 -32.21 -78.39
CA LYS A 235 20.75 -33.55 -78.22
C LYS A 235 20.28 -34.52 -79.31
N GLU A 236 18.99 -34.53 -79.62
CA GLU A 236 18.41 -35.37 -80.68
C GLU A 236 19.02 -35.03 -82.06
N GLU A 237 19.10 -33.74 -82.39
CA GLU A 237 19.76 -33.25 -83.61
C GLU A 237 21.25 -33.63 -83.65
N VAL A 238 21.98 -33.53 -82.54
CA VAL A 238 23.40 -33.92 -82.47
C VAL A 238 23.61 -35.41 -82.67
N GLU A 239 22.78 -36.27 -82.08
CA GLU A 239 22.89 -37.72 -82.25
C GLU A 239 22.49 -38.15 -83.68
N GLN A 240 21.51 -37.49 -84.30
CA GLN A 240 21.17 -37.68 -85.72
C GLN A 240 22.30 -37.22 -86.67
N GLN A 241 22.95 -36.10 -86.37
CA GLN A 241 24.12 -35.62 -87.12
C GLN A 241 25.31 -36.57 -86.95
N LYS A 242 25.52 -37.13 -85.75
CA LYS A 242 26.56 -38.12 -85.47
C LYS A 242 26.36 -39.43 -86.26
N GLY A 243 25.14 -39.98 -86.27
CA GLY A 243 24.82 -41.15 -87.11
C GLY A 243 24.99 -40.88 -88.61
N SER A 244 24.80 -39.62 -89.04
CA SER A 244 25.13 -39.19 -90.41
C SER A 244 26.64 -39.12 -90.65
N LEU A 245 27.41 -38.62 -89.66
CA LEU A 245 28.87 -38.50 -89.71
C LEU A 245 29.58 -39.87 -89.76
N GLU A 246 29.00 -40.90 -89.15
CA GLU A 246 29.49 -42.29 -89.21
C GLU A 246 29.54 -42.85 -90.65
N THR A 247 28.83 -42.25 -91.61
CA THR A 247 28.95 -42.61 -93.04
C THR A 247 30.22 -42.07 -93.71
N VAL A 248 30.84 -41.02 -93.17
CA VAL A 248 31.98 -40.34 -93.80
C VAL A 248 33.25 -41.21 -93.84
N PRO A 249 33.64 -41.95 -92.78
CA PRO A 249 34.73 -42.93 -92.86
C PRO A 249 34.50 -44.02 -93.93
N VAL A 250 33.25 -44.50 -94.07
CA VAL A 250 32.89 -45.53 -95.06
C VAL A 250 33.03 -44.98 -96.49
N LEU A 251 32.53 -43.78 -96.75
CA LEU A 251 32.66 -43.11 -98.05
C LEU A 251 34.11 -42.73 -98.37
N THR A 252 34.88 -42.33 -97.37
CA THR A 252 36.34 -42.08 -97.50
C THR A 252 37.07 -43.36 -97.90
N ALA A 253 36.87 -44.46 -97.17
CA ALA A 253 37.48 -45.75 -97.47
C ALA A 253 37.07 -46.27 -98.86
N GLN A 254 35.79 -46.10 -99.24
CA GLN A 254 35.30 -46.48 -100.57
C GLN A 254 35.97 -45.67 -101.70
N ALA A 255 36.23 -44.38 -101.49
CA ALA A 255 36.95 -43.53 -102.43
C ALA A 255 38.46 -43.87 -102.49
N GLU A 256 39.07 -44.26 -101.36
CA GLU A 256 40.46 -44.73 -101.31
C GLU A 256 40.64 -46.07 -102.02
N ILE A 257 39.70 -47.01 -101.87
CA ILE A 257 39.66 -48.28 -102.61
C ILE A 257 39.56 -48.01 -104.11
N TYR A 258 38.58 -47.24 -104.57
CA TYR A 258 38.45 -46.93 -106.00
C TYR A 258 39.67 -46.20 -106.59
N LYS A 259 40.35 -45.36 -105.78
CA LYS A 259 41.61 -44.71 -106.16
C LYS A 259 42.75 -45.72 -106.27
N ALA A 260 42.84 -46.70 -105.36
CA ALA A 260 43.83 -47.77 -105.43
C ALA A 260 43.59 -48.70 -106.64
N ASP A 261 42.34 -49.12 -106.86
CA ASP A 261 41.93 -49.94 -108.01
C ASP A 261 42.25 -49.25 -109.34
N PHE A 262 41.93 -47.95 -109.45
CA PHE A 262 42.25 -47.16 -110.65
C PHE A 262 43.75 -47.04 -110.89
N LEU A 263 44.56 -46.86 -109.84
CA LEU A 263 46.02 -46.81 -109.97
C LEU A 263 46.60 -48.17 -110.35
N ALA A 264 46.08 -49.27 -109.78
CA ALA A 264 46.50 -50.63 -110.11
C ALA A 264 46.13 -51.03 -111.54
N GLU A 265 44.92 -50.74 -112.01
CA GLU A 265 44.51 -50.94 -113.41
C GLU A 265 45.37 -50.08 -114.35
N ARG A 266 45.66 -48.81 -113.99
CA ARG A 266 46.55 -47.96 -114.81
C ARG A 266 47.97 -48.54 -114.90
N GLU A 267 48.55 -48.99 -113.79
CA GLU A 267 49.88 -49.61 -113.76
C GLU A 267 49.91 -50.93 -114.57
N ALA A 268 48.85 -51.74 -114.48
CA ALA A 268 48.69 -52.94 -115.30
C ALA A 268 48.56 -52.59 -116.79
N ARG A 269 47.85 -51.50 -117.13
CA ARG A 269 47.69 -50.99 -118.49
C ARG A 269 48.99 -50.44 -119.07
N GLU A 270 49.77 -49.72 -118.27
CA GLU A 270 51.11 -49.22 -118.61
C GLU A 270 52.06 -50.40 -118.87
N LYS A 271 52.12 -51.39 -117.98
CA LYS A 271 52.90 -52.63 -118.15
C LYS A 271 52.48 -53.42 -119.40
N LEU A 272 51.18 -53.52 -119.69
CA LEU A 272 50.67 -54.20 -120.87
C LEU A 272 50.98 -53.44 -122.17
N ASN A 273 50.95 -52.10 -122.15
CA ASN A 273 51.38 -51.31 -123.30
C ASN A 273 52.90 -51.42 -123.54
N GLN A 274 53.71 -51.41 -122.47
CA GLN A 274 55.15 -51.65 -122.56
C GLN A 274 55.47 -53.03 -123.15
N LYS A 275 54.78 -54.09 -122.71
CA LYS A 275 54.89 -55.44 -123.29
C LYS A 275 54.40 -55.52 -124.74
N LYS A 276 53.37 -54.76 -125.11
CA LYS A 276 52.95 -54.61 -126.50
C LYS A 276 54.03 -53.94 -127.35
N GLU A 277 54.67 -52.89 -126.85
CA GLU A 277 55.75 -52.17 -127.55
C GLU A 277 56.99 -53.06 -127.72
N GLU A 278 57.41 -53.80 -126.69
CA GLU A 278 58.46 -54.83 -126.79
C GLU A 278 58.14 -55.87 -127.87
N LEU A 279 56.91 -56.40 -127.91
CA LEU A 279 56.49 -57.39 -128.91
C LEU A 279 56.36 -56.79 -130.33
N GLN A 280 55.93 -55.54 -130.43
CA GLN A 280 55.86 -54.79 -131.69
C GLN A 280 57.28 -54.56 -132.26
N GLU A 281 58.25 -54.25 -131.40
CA GLU A 281 59.65 -54.13 -131.78
C GLU A 281 60.24 -55.49 -132.19
N GLN A 282 60.05 -56.54 -131.38
CA GLN A 282 60.49 -57.90 -131.72
C GLN A 282 59.90 -58.39 -133.07
N PHE A 283 58.63 -58.10 -133.33
CA PHE A 283 57.99 -58.41 -134.63
C PHE A 283 58.61 -57.59 -135.77
N THR A 284 58.95 -56.32 -135.55
CA THR A 284 59.62 -55.47 -136.55
C THR A 284 61.05 -55.93 -136.82
N GLN A 285 61.79 -56.32 -135.78
CA GLN A 285 63.11 -56.94 -135.90
C GLN A 285 63.03 -58.28 -136.64
N ALA A 286 62.04 -59.12 -136.34
CA ALA A 286 61.83 -60.39 -137.05
C ALA A 286 61.44 -60.19 -138.52
N LEU A 287 60.68 -59.15 -138.86
CA LEU A 287 60.42 -58.79 -140.26
C LEU A 287 61.69 -58.33 -140.97
N ALA A 288 62.52 -57.49 -140.34
CA ALA A 288 63.81 -57.07 -140.89
C ALA A 288 64.80 -58.24 -141.04
N GLU A 289 64.80 -59.19 -140.10
CA GLU A 289 65.54 -60.46 -140.17
C GLU A 289 65.09 -61.29 -141.37
N ILE A 290 63.77 -61.41 -141.60
CA ILE A 290 63.17 -62.09 -142.76
C ILE A 290 63.51 -61.35 -144.07
N GLU A 291 63.54 -60.02 -144.10
CA GLU A 291 63.93 -59.26 -145.29
C GLU A 291 65.43 -59.38 -145.59
N ARG A 292 66.30 -59.37 -144.57
CA ARG A 292 67.73 -59.66 -144.72
C ARG A 292 67.94 -61.08 -145.25
N LEU A 293 67.31 -62.08 -144.65
CA LEU A 293 67.40 -63.48 -145.09
C LEU A 293 66.83 -63.69 -146.49
N LYS A 294 65.80 -62.94 -146.91
CA LYS A 294 65.34 -62.91 -148.31
C LYS A 294 66.38 -62.29 -149.25
N HIS A 295 67.03 -61.20 -148.84
CA HIS A 295 68.09 -60.56 -149.63
C HIS A 295 69.32 -61.47 -149.76
N ASP A 296 69.74 -62.10 -148.67
CA ASP A 296 70.80 -63.12 -148.63
C ASP A 296 70.45 -64.32 -149.52
N HIS A 297 69.20 -64.81 -149.45
CA HIS A 297 68.70 -65.89 -150.33
C HIS A 297 68.68 -65.49 -151.81
N LEU A 298 68.26 -64.26 -152.15
CA LEU A 298 68.30 -63.76 -153.54
C LEU A 298 69.74 -63.65 -154.05
N CYS A 299 70.66 -63.14 -153.23
CA CYS A 299 72.08 -63.06 -153.55
C CYS A 299 72.70 -64.46 -153.73
N PHE A 300 72.37 -65.41 -152.86
CA PHE A 300 72.83 -66.79 -152.94
C PHE A 300 72.23 -67.54 -154.14
N SER A 301 70.95 -67.33 -154.44
CA SER A 301 70.26 -67.92 -155.59
C SER A 301 70.86 -67.44 -156.91
N ALA A 302 71.09 -66.13 -157.08
CA ALA A 302 71.74 -65.57 -158.26
C ALA A 302 73.17 -66.14 -158.46
N ARG A 303 73.90 -66.35 -157.35
CA ARG A 303 75.22 -66.99 -157.36
C ARG A 303 75.17 -68.49 -157.72
N LEU A 304 74.08 -69.17 -157.39
CA LEU A 304 73.87 -70.60 -157.66
C LEU A 304 73.46 -70.89 -159.12
N GLU A 305 72.68 -70.00 -159.75
CA GLU A 305 72.36 -70.10 -161.18
C GLU A 305 73.60 -69.94 -162.07
N GLN A 306 74.52 -69.04 -161.69
CA GLN A 306 75.74 -68.75 -162.46
C GLN A 306 76.68 -69.96 -162.62
N MET A 307 76.57 -70.99 -161.78
CA MET A 307 77.36 -72.23 -161.87
C MET A 307 76.73 -73.34 -162.73
N LYS A 308 75.49 -73.20 -163.23
CA LYS A 308 74.69 -74.34 -163.75
C LYS A 308 74.64 -74.52 -165.28
N LEU A 309 75.38 -73.75 -166.08
CA LEU A 309 75.08 -73.62 -167.52
C LEU A 309 76.20 -73.95 -168.55
N LYS A 310 77.28 -74.62 -168.11
CA LYS A 310 78.24 -75.48 -168.88
C LYS A 310 79.29 -76.02 -167.88
N HIS A 311 79.71 -77.28 -167.89
CA HIS A 311 79.60 -78.35 -168.89
C HIS A 311 79.03 -79.64 -168.27
N MET A 312 78.54 -80.57 -169.09
CA MET A 312 78.17 -81.96 -168.71
C MET A 312 79.46 -82.85 -168.77
N ASP A 313 79.55 -84.13 -168.38
CA ASP A 313 78.61 -85.27 -168.33
C ASP A 313 79.06 -86.33 -167.27
N ASP A 314 78.34 -87.46 -167.24
CA ASP A 314 78.67 -88.78 -166.64
C ASP A 314 78.42 -89.09 -165.14
N PHE A 315 78.08 -90.37 -164.92
CA PHE A 315 77.57 -91.04 -163.69
C PHE A 315 78.68 -91.95 -163.07
N PRO A 316 78.56 -92.57 -161.84
CA PRO A 316 77.34 -93.16 -161.27
C PRO A 316 77.13 -93.22 -159.71
N ALA A 317 75.87 -93.54 -159.34
CA ALA A 317 75.34 -94.37 -158.23
C ALA A 317 76.07 -94.66 -156.87
N ARG A 318 75.24 -94.83 -155.82
CA ARG A 318 75.46 -95.55 -154.51
C ARG A 318 76.38 -94.85 -153.47
N GLN A 319 76.27 -95.03 -152.14
CA GLN A 319 75.29 -95.73 -151.27
C GLN A 319 75.25 -95.15 -149.82
N THR A 320 74.33 -95.67 -148.99
CA THR A 320 74.08 -95.48 -147.53
C THR A 320 75.26 -95.63 -146.55
N HIS A 321 75.19 -94.98 -145.36
CA HIS A 321 75.11 -95.68 -144.04
C HIS A 321 74.64 -94.76 -142.86
N ILE A 322 74.42 -95.35 -141.67
CA ILE A 322 73.92 -94.82 -140.37
C ILE A 322 74.87 -95.31 -139.21
N PRO A 323 74.57 -95.35 -137.88
CA PRO A 323 73.87 -94.44 -136.94
C PRO A 323 74.90 -93.73 -135.97
N PRO A 324 75.26 -94.08 -134.70
CA PRO A 324 74.57 -94.65 -133.51
C PRO A 324 74.83 -93.98 -132.11
N GLN A 325 73.85 -94.11 -131.17
CA GLN A 325 74.01 -94.33 -129.68
C GLN A 325 74.61 -93.21 -128.76
N GLN A 326 74.43 -93.12 -127.42
CA GLN A 326 73.48 -93.67 -126.38
C GLN A 326 73.59 -92.91 -125.02
N GLY A 327 72.70 -93.19 -124.02
CA GLY A 327 72.72 -92.70 -122.61
C GLY A 327 71.58 -91.70 -122.29
N THR A 328 70.70 -91.78 -121.26
CA THR A 328 70.61 -92.47 -119.93
C THR A 328 71.58 -91.87 -118.88
N ILE A 329 71.26 -91.60 -117.58
CA ILE A 329 70.34 -92.22 -116.58
C ILE A 329 69.71 -91.19 -115.57
N HIS A 330 68.62 -91.58 -114.89
CA HIS A 330 67.94 -91.08 -113.64
C HIS A 330 68.86 -90.80 -112.41
N PRO A 331 68.38 -90.37 -111.19
CA PRO A 331 67.01 -90.16 -110.63
C PRO A 331 66.78 -88.68 -110.15
N THR A 332 65.99 -88.22 -109.13
CA THR A 332 65.31 -88.80 -107.92
C THR A 332 64.15 -87.89 -107.41
N HIS A 333 63.44 -88.31 -106.35
CA HIS A 333 62.31 -87.61 -105.67
C HIS A 333 62.77 -86.56 -104.61
N THR A 334 61.89 -85.73 -104.03
CA THR A 334 60.97 -86.12 -102.92
C THR A 334 59.50 -85.67 -103.08
N HIS A 335 58.57 -86.53 -102.62
CA HIS A 335 57.22 -86.14 -102.22
C HIS A 335 57.18 -85.87 -100.71
N THR A 336 56.19 -85.10 -100.24
CA THR A 336 55.58 -85.35 -98.92
C THR A 336 54.06 -85.15 -98.98
N HIS A 337 53.31 -86.23 -98.79
CA HIS A 337 51.89 -86.19 -98.43
C HIS A 337 51.76 -86.61 -96.96
N ASN A 338 50.72 -86.16 -96.24
CA ASN A 338 49.75 -87.08 -95.60
C ASN A 338 48.62 -86.34 -94.85
N PRO A 339 47.53 -87.04 -94.44
CA PRO A 339 46.27 -86.40 -94.06
C PRO A 339 45.71 -86.83 -92.68
N THR A 340 44.48 -86.38 -92.41
CA THR A 340 43.45 -86.97 -91.51
C THR A 340 43.63 -86.98 -89.97
N ALA A 341 42.74 -86.21 -89.34
CA ALA A 341 41.79 -86.64 -88.31
C ALA A 341 42.19 -86.74 -86.82
N LEU A 342 41.11 -86.62 -86.00
CA LEU A 342 40.94 -86.93 -84.57
C LEU A 342 41.52 -85.98 -83.51
N ASN A 343 40.59 -85.54 -82.64
CA ASN A 343 40.79 -85.00 -81.27
C ASN A 343 41.50 -83.64 -81.14
N ARG A 344 41.45 -82.92 -80.01
CA ARG A 344 40.48 -82.72 -78.87
C ARG A 344 41.24 -81.81 -77.87
N ALA A 345 40.54 -81.10 -76.98
CA ALA A 345 41.02 -79.90 -76.26
C ALA A 345 41.17 -78.70 -77.22
N ALA A 346 40.64 -77.50 -76.95
CA ALA A 346 40.08 -76.92 -75.72
C ALA A 346 41.09 -76.84 -74.56
N ASP A 347 42.10 -75.97 -74.74
CA ASP A 347 42.67 -75.22 -73.62
C ASP A 347 41.86 -73.93 -73.46
N LEU A 348 41.30 -73.76 -72.27
CA LEU A 348 40.46 -72.65 -71.84
C LEU A 348 41.35 -71.65 -71.07
N PRO A 349 41.16 -70.32 -71.17
CA PRO A 349 41.74 -69.41 -70.18
C PRO A 349 41.17 -69.75 -68.79
N ASP A 350 42.03 -69.89 -67.78
CA ASP A 350 41.60 -70.14 -66.39
C ASP A 350 40.78 -68.96 -65.85
N LEU A 351 39.46 -69.05 -66.01
CA LEU A 351 38.48 -68.07 -65.54
C LEU A 351 38.21 -68.30 -64.05
N CYS A 352 39.19 -67.95 -63.22
CA CYS A 352 39.11 -68.10 -61.77
C CYS A 352 38.61 -66.83 -61.06
N CYS A 353 37.84 -66.99 -59.97
CA CYS A 353 37.39 -65.87 -59.14
C CYS A 353 38.52 -65.40 -58.19
N PRO A 354 38.97 -64.13 -58.24
CA PRO A 354 40.13 -63.67 -57.48
C PRO A 354 39.93 -63.59 -55.95
N LYS A 355 38.70 -63.75 -55.43
CA LYS A 355 38.41 -63.72 -53.98
C LYS A 355 38.50 -65.10 -53.31
N CYS A 356 38.22 -66.18 -54.06
CA CYS A 356 38.07 -67.55 -53.53
C CYS A 356 38.80 -68.64 -54.35
N ASN A 357 39.37 -68.27 -55.52
CA ASN A 357 40.03 -69.14 -56.48
C ASN A 357 39.15 -70.29 -57.04
N TYR A 358 37.82 -70.12 -57.05
CA TYR A 358 36.88 -70.99 -57.75
C TYR A 358 37.08 -70.89 -59.28
N LEU A 359 37.12 -72.04 -59.97
CA LEU A 359 37.32 -72.14 -61.42
C LEU A 359 35.97 -72.21 -62.15
N ALA A 360 35.69 -71.29 -63.07
CA ALA A 360 34.49 -71.31 -63.90
C ALA A 360 34.78 -71.84 -65.32
N PRO A 361 33.85 -72.60 -65.94
CA PRO A 361 34.03 -73.15 -67.28
C PRO A 361 33.76 -72.13 -68.41
N ASP A 362 33.18 -70.98 -68.09
CA ASP A 362 32.81 -69.91 -69.02
C ASP A 362 32.71 -68.55 -68.29
N MET A 363 32.61 -67.47 -69.06
CA MET A 363 32.65 -66.10 -68.54
C MET A 363 31.35 -65.69 -67.81
N ASP A 364 30.19 -66.16 -68.25
CA ASP A 364 28.90 -65.79 -67.65
C ASP A 364 28.75 -66.48 -66.28
N THR A 365 29.16 -67.75 -66.18
CA THR A 365 29.26 -68.49 -64.92
C THR A 365 30.24 -67.82 -63.94
N LEU A 366 31.38 -67.30 -64.43
CA LEU A 366 32.29 -66.50 -63.59
C LEU A 366 31.62 -65.21 -63.13
N GLN A 367 30.91 -64.50 -64.01
CA GLN A 367 30.33 -63.19 -63.72
C GLN A 367 29.18 -63.27 -62.70
N ILE A 368 28.36 -64.33 -62.75
CA ILE A 368 27.37 -64.63 -61.71
C ILE A 368 28.08 -64.93 -60.38
N HIS A 369 29.06 -65.85 -60.38
CA HIS A 369 29.79 -66.23 -59.17
C HIS A 369 30.51 -65.04 -58.52
N VAL A 370 31.14 -64.16 -59.30
CA VAL A 370 31.80 -62.94 -58.80
C VAL A 370 30.80 -61.98 -58.17
N MET A 371 29.58 -61.87 -58.70
CA MET A 371 28.55 -60.98 -58.16
C MET A 371 27.99 -61.47 -56.82
N ASP A 372 27.81 -62.78 -56.64
CA ASP A 372 27.45 -63.37 -55.34
C ASP A 372 28.66 -63.37 -54.37
N CYS A 373 29.86 -63.68 -54.86
CA CYS A 373 31.05 -63.83 -54.03
C CYS A 373 31.65 -62.48 -53.57
N ILE A 374 31.32 -61.34 -54.18
CA ILE A 374 31.84 -60.03 -53.74
C ILE A 374 31.18 -59.52 -52.45
N GLN A 375 29.98 -60.00 -52.10
CA GLN A 375 29.35 -59.80 -50.78
C GLN A 375 30.17 -60.41 -49.63
#